data_AF-A0A7Z1KL35-F1
#
_entry.id   AF-A0A7Z1KL35-F1
#
_cell.length_a   1.000
_cell.length_b   1.000
_cell.length_c   1.000
_cell.angle_alpha   90.00
_cell.angle_beta   90.00
_cell.angle_gamma   90.00
#
_symmetry.space_group_name_H-M   'P 1'
#
loop_
_entity.id
_entity.type
_entity.pdbx_description
1 polymer ?
#
loop_
_entity_poly.entity_id
_entity_poly.type
_entity_poly.pdbx_seq_one_letter_code
_entity_poly.pdbx_strand_id
1 'polypeptide(L)'
;MGRKRAPGNEWMPKGVFFRPSGYYWKPGGSTENIAPADATKAEVWVAYEKKVEGRKNRITFTQLWRKFLASADYADLAPRTQKDYLAHEKYILAVFGDAEAKAIKPEHIRRY
;
A
#
# COMPACT_ATOMS: atom_id res chain seq x y z
N MET A 1 12.72 19.92 1.59
CA MET A 1 13.29 19.65 0.26
C MET A 1 14.22 18.44 0.35
N GLY A 2 14.07 17.45 -0.53
CA GLY A 2 14.90 16.24 -0.52
C GLY A 2 16.34 16.51 -0.98
N ARG A 3 17.32 15.85 -0.37
CA ARG A 3 18.75 15.95 -0.75
C ARG A 3 18.90 15.62 -2.23
N LYS A 4 19.55 16.51 -3.00
CA LYS A 4 19.90 16.23 -4.41
C LYS A 4 20.76 14.98 -4.48
N ARG A 5 20.54 14.17 -5.52
CA ARG A 5 21.29 12.91 -5.72
C ARG A 5 22.76 13.21 -6.01
N ALA A 6 23.63 12.28 -5.63
CA ALA A 6 25.03 12.34 -6.03
C ALA A 6 25.13 12.21 -7.57
N PRO A 7 26.07 12.93 -8.21
CA PRO A 7 26.29 12.82 -9.66
C PRO A 7 26.58 11.37 -10.05
N GLY A 8 25.93 10.87 -11.12
CA GLY A 8 25.99 9.47 -11.56
C GLY A 8 24.85 8.56 -11.08
N ASN A 9 24.05 9.00 -10.09
CA ASN A 9 22.91 8.24 -9.54
C ASN A 9 21.53 8.75 -10.00
N GLU A 10 21.51 9.57 -11.05
CA GLU A 10 20.29 10.15 -11.62
C GLU A 10 19.36 9.10 -12.25
N TRP A 11 19.94 8.01 -12.77
CA TRP A 11 19.20 6.91 -13.39
C TRP A 11 18.39 6.06 -12.39
N MET A 12 18.68 6.13 -11.09
CA MET A 12 18.05 5.25 -10.10
C MET A 12 16.57 5.65 -9.84
N PRO A 13 15.65 4.70 -9.62
CA PRO A 13 14.24 5.02 -9.37
C PRO A 13 13.99 5.90 -8.12
N LYS A 14 12.80 6.50 -8.00
CA LYS A 14 12.49 7.44 -6.91
C LYS A 14 12.55 6.77 -5.53
N GLY A 15 13.31 7.37 -4.62
CA GLY A 15 13.47 6.85 -3.25
C GLY A 15 14.38 5.62 -3.15
N VAL A 16 15.04 5.24 -4.26
CA VAL A 16 16.09 4.22 -4.28
C VAL A 16 17.44 4.88 -4.00
N PHE A 17 18.24 4.25 -3.16
CA PHE A 17 19.61 4.64 -2.87
C PHE A 17 20.53 3.42 -2.85
N PHE A 18 21.80 3.65 -3.17
CA PHE A 18 22.82 2.62 -3.21
C PHE A 18 23.62 2.59 -1.90
N ARG A 19 23.95 1.38 -1.45
CA ARG A 19 24.95 1.11 -0.41
C ARG A 19 25.88 -0.01 -0.93
N PRO A 20 27.10 -0.15 -0.40
CA PRO A 20 28.00 -1.25 -0.80
C PRO A 20 27.39 -2.66 -0.69
N SER A 21 26.39 -2.83 0.19
CA SER A 21 25.65 -4.08 0.36
C SER A 21 24.50 -4.30 -0.64
N GLY A 22 24.18 -3.32 -1.49
CA GLY A 22 23.07 -3.40 -2.46
C GLY A 22 22.23 -2.13 -2.62
N TYR A 23 21.18 -2.24 -3.40
CA TYR A 23 20.19 -1.20 -3.67
C TYR A 23 19.01 -1.30 -2.70
N TYR A 24 18.66 -0.17 -2.12
CA TYR A 24 17.59 -0.06 -1.13
C TYR A 24 16.55 0.97 -1.56
N TRP A 25 15.30 0.70 -1.25
CA TRP A 25 14.17 1.57 -1.54
C TRP A 25 13.45 1.97 -0.25
N LYS A 26 13.12 3.26 -0.10
CA LYS A 26 12.40 3.80 1.06
C LYS A 26 11.04 4.38 0.68
N PRO A 27 9.94 3.62 0.79
CA PRO A 27 8.61 4.10 0.45
C PRO A 27 7.89 4.50 1.73
N GLY A 28 8.12 5.74 2.13
CA GLY A 28 7.31 6.42 3.16
C GLY A 28 7.53 5.98 4.60
N GLY A 29 8.55 5.17 4.94
CA GLY A 29 8.87 4.88 6.34
C GLY A 29 9.85 3.73 6.54
N SER A 30 9.60 2.59 5.89
CA SER A 30 10.48 1.43 5.92
C SER A 30 11.51 1.44 4.80
N THR A 31 12.66 0.80 5.03
CA THR A 31 13.71 0.60 4.03
C THR A 31 13.68 -0.87 3.61
N GLU A 32 13.53 -1.13 2.32
CA GLU A 32 13.53 -2.48 1.75
C GLU A 32 14.71 -2.66 0.81
N ASN A 33 15.35 -3.83 0.83
CA ASN A 33 16.34 -4.21 -0.17
C ASN A 33 15.60 -4.61 -1.47
N ILE A 34 16.02 -4.04 -2.59
CA ILE A 34 15.43 -4.31 -3.92
C ILE A 34 16.35 -5.14 -4.83
N ALA A 35 17.67 -5.00 -4.72
CA ALA A 35 18.63 -5.68 -5.58
C ALA A 35 20.03 -5.71 -4.94
N PRO A 36 20.87 -6.72 -5.26
CA PRO A 36 22.26 -6.78 -4.82
C PRO A 36 23.14 -5.74 -5.54
N ALA A 37 24.36 -5.50 -5.03
CA ALA A 37 25.22 -4.39 -5.49
C ALA A 37 25.80 -4.60 -6.90
N ASP A 38 25.82 -5.84 -7.38
CA ASP A 38 26.26 -6.29 -8.70
C ASP A 38 25.17 -6.20 -9.78
N ALA A 39 23.93 -5.89 -9.39
CA ALA A 39 22.80 -5.82 -10.33
C ALA A 39 22.96 -4.70 -11.36
N THR A 40 22.57 -5.00 -12.60
CA THR A 40 22.55 -4.02 -13.69
C THR A 40 21.46 -2.97 -13.48
N LYS A 41 21.58 -1.83 -14.17
CA LYS A 41 20.59 -0.75 -14.10
C LYS A 41 19.18 -1.25 -14.44
N ALA A 42 19.05 -2.08 -15.46
CA ALA A 42 17.77 -2.63 -15.90
C ALA A 42 17.14 -3.53 -14.83
N GLU A 43 17.94 -4.41 -14.20
CA GLU A 43 17.45 -5.31 -13.14
C GLU A 43 16.96 -4.53 -11.92
N VAL A 44 17.65 -3.44 -11.55
CA VAL A 44 17.22 -2.54 -10.46
C VAL A 44 15.87 -1.90 -10.78
N TRP A 45 15.65 -1.47 -12.03
CA TRP A 45 14.37 -0.91 -12.48
C TRP A 45 13.24 -1.95 -12.43
N VAL A 46 13.47 -3.15 -12.96
CA VAL A 46 12.47 -4.24 -12.94
C VAL A 46 12.13 -4.66 -11.50
N ALA A 47 13.13 -4.79 -10.63
CA ALA A 47 12.92 -5.12 -9.23
C ALA A 47 12.13 -4.03 -8.48
N TYR A 48 12.45 -2.76 -8.75
CA TYR A 48 11.70 -1.62 -8.24
C TYR A 48 10.25 -1.65 -8.71
N GLU A 49 9.98 -1.84 -10.00
CA GLU A 49 8.63 -1.91 -10.54
C GLU A 49 7.82 -3.04 -9.91
N LYS A 50 8.40 -4.24 -9.80
CA LYS A 50 7.75 -5.39 -9.15
C LYS A 50 7.39 -5.10 -7.68
N LYS A 51 8.24 -4.39 -6.95
CA LYS A 51 8.00 -3.98 -5.55
C LYS A 51 6.93 -2.88 -5.45
N VAL A 52 6.96 -1.91 -6.35
CA VAL A 52 5.94 -0.85 -6.42
C VAL A 52 4.58 -1.45 -6.78
N GLU A 53 4.52 -2.32 -7.78
CA GLU A 53 3.29 -2.99 -8.22
C GLU A 53 2.73 -3.89 -7.12
N GLY A 54 3.60 -4.66 -6.45
CA GLY A 54 3.22 -5.45 -5.28
C GLY A 54 2.62 -4.61 -4.14
N ARG A 55 3.08 -3.37 -3.94
CA ARG A 55 2.48 -2.43 -2.99
C ARG A 55 1.19 -1.80 -3.50
N LYS A 56 1.08 -1.47 -4.79
CA LYS A 56 -0.16 -0.94 -5.40
C LYS A 56 -1.31 -1.95 -5.36
N ASN A 57 -1.00 -3.24 -5.47
CA ASN A 57 -1.99 -4.31 -5.37
C ASN A 57 -2.53 -4.53 -3.94
N ARG A 58 -1.98 -3.85 -2.92
CA ARG A 58 -2.54 -3.90 -1.56
C ARG A 58 -3.70 -2.92 -1.46
N ILE A 59 -4.90 -3.47 -1.45
CA ILE A 59 -6.12 -2.72 -1.15
C ILE A 59 -6.34 -2.80 0.36
N THR A 60 -6.37 -1.66 1.03
CA THR A 60 -6.74 -1.61 2.45
C THR A 60 -8.25 -1.74 2.63
N PHE A 61 -8.70 -2.16 3.81
CA PHE A 61 -10.13 -2.25 4.10
C PHE A 61 -10.83 -0.90 3.90
N THR A 62 -10.22 0.22 4.31
CA THR A 62 -10.78 1.57 4.06
C THR A 62 -11.03 1.83 2.58
N GLN A 63 -10.09 1.45 1.71
CA GLN A 63 -10.25 1.63 0.27
C GLN A 63 -11.37 0.74 -0.28
N LEU A 64 -11.49 -0.49 0.23
CA LEU A 64 -12.54 -1.43 -0.17
C LEU A 64 -13.92 -0.95 0.30
N TRP A 65 -14.02 -0.44 1.53
CA TRP A 65 -15.25 0.13 2.08
C TRP A 65 -15.75 1.32 1.26
N ARG A 66 -14.86 2.24 0.87
CA ARG A 66 -15.21 3.36 -0.02
C ARG A 66 -15.72 2.90 -1.38
N LYS A 67 -15.15 1.82 -1.93
CA LYS A 67 -15.66 1.22 -3.18
C LYS A 67 -17.06 0.64 -2.98
N PHE A 68 -17.34 0.01 -1.85
CA PHE A 68 -18.68 -0.46 -1.51
C PHE A 68 -19.68 0.69 -1.39
N LEU A 69 -19.35 1.77 -0.68
CA LEU A 69 -20.22 2.95 -0.58
C LEU A 69 -20.51 3.63 -1.94
N ALA A 70 -19.60 3.47 -2.91
CA ALA A 70 -19.77 3.96 -4.28
C ALA A 70 -20.44 2.95 -5.23
N SER A 71 -20.78 1.75 -4.75
CA SER A 71 -21.38 0.69 -5.55
C SER A 71 -22.90 0.85 -5.68
N ALA A 72 -23.47 0.26 -6.73
CA ALA A 72 -24.92 0.19 -6.91
C ALA A 72 -25.60 -0.57 -5.77
N ASP A 73 -24.96 -1.64 -5.26
CA ASP A 73 -25.48 -2.45 -4.16
C ASP A 73 -25.77 -1.61 -2.91
N TYR A 74 -24.90 -0.64 -2.60
CA TYR A 74 -25.13 0.28 -1.48
C TYR A 74 -26.22 1.31 -1.80
N ALA A 75 -26.23 1.84 -3.02
CA ALA A 75 -27.23 2.82 -3.46
C ALA A 75 -28.65 2.26 -3.46
N ASP A 76 -28.81 0.96 -3.73
CA ASP A 76 -30.09 0.24 -3.75
C ASP A 76 -30.61 -0.10 -2.34
N LEU A 77 -29.79 0.05 -1.29
CA LEU A 77 -30.24 -0.16 0.10
C LEU A 77 -31.25 0.91 0.53
N ALA A 78 -32.17 0.53 1.42
CA ALA A 78 -33.09 1.48 2.03
C ALA A 78 -32.33 2.62 2.75
N PRO A 79 -32.85 3.87 2.74
CA PRO A 79 -32.16 5.02 3.35
C PRO A 79 -31.82 4.84 4.83
N ARG A 80 -32.64 4.08 5.57
CA ARG A 80 -32.35 3.75 6.98
C ARG A 80 -31.10 2.88 7.10
N THR A 81 -31.03 1.83 6.28
CA THR A 81 -29.90 0.91 6.22
C THR A 81 -28.62 1.63 5.80
N GLN A 82 -28.66 2.48 4.79
CA GLN A 82 -27.52 3.32 4.38
C GLN A 82 -26.95 4.13 5.57
N LYS A 83 -27.83 4.78 6.35
CA LYS A 83 -27.43 5.51 7.55
C LYS A 83 -26.79 4.61 8.61
N ASP A 84 -27.30 3.40 8.79
CA ASP A 84 -26.74 2.44 9.76
C ASP A 84 -25.33 1.99 9.34
N TYR A 85 -25.09 1.72 8.06
CA TYR A 85 -23.75 1.42 7.54
C TYR A 85 -22.75 2.55 7.85
N LEU A 86 -23.11 3.81 7.58
CA LEU A 86 -22.26 4.97 7.89
C LEU A 86 -22.04 5.16 9.41
N ALA A 87 -23.05 4.88 10.22
CA ALA A 87 -22.94 4.99 11.67
C ALA A 87 -21.99 3.93 12.27
N HIS A 88 -21.97 2.72 11.70
CA HIS A 88 -21.13 1.61 12.15
C HIS A 88 -19.73 1.61 11.52
N GLU A 89 -19.54 2.26 10.37
CA GLU A 89 -18.25 2.36 9.67
C GLU A 89 -17.11 2.80 10.61
N LYS A 90 -17.35 3.79 11.46
CA LYS A 90 -16.32 4.33 12.37
C LYS A 90 -15.71 3.29 13.30
N TYR A 91 -16.47 2.28 13.74
CA TYR A 91 -15.96 1.23 14.62
C TYR A 91 -15.13 0.21 13.85
N ILE A 92 -15.60 -0.17 12.65
CA ILE A 92 -14.92 -1.15 11.81
C ILE A 92 -13.62 -0.55 11.24
N LEU A 93 -13.65 0.70 10.79
CA LEU A 93 -12.46 1.39 10.30
C LEU A 93 -11.42 1.66 11.39
N ALA A 94 -11.84 1.88 12.63
CA ALA A 94 -10.89 2.05 13.75
C ALA A 94 -10.04 0.79 13.99
N VAL A 95 -10.60 -0.39 13.74
CA VAL A 95 -9.91 -1.67 13.94
C VAL A 95 -9.20 -2.16 12.68
N PHE A 96 -9.89 -2.11 11.54
CA PHE A 96 -9.46 -2.75 10.30
C PHE A 96 -9.03 -1.78 9.20
N GLY A 97 -9.18 -0.47 9.39
CA GLY A 97 -9.06 0.52 8.31
C GLY A 97 -7.76 0.46 7.53
N ASP A 98 -6.62 0.36 8.23
CA ASP A 98 -5.28 0.28 7.63
C ASP A 98 -4.85 -1.16 7.29
N ALA A 99 -5.64 -2.16 7.69
CA ALA A 99 -5.35 -3.55 7.39
C ALA A 99 -5.54 -3.81 5.89
N GLU A 100 -4.65 -4.65 5.34
CA GLU A 100 -4.82 -5.18 3.98
C GLU A 100 -6.07 -6.06 3.95
N ALA A 101 -7.01 -5.77 3.03
CA ALA A 101 -8.32 -6.41 3.01
C ALA A 101 -8.23 -7.94 2.87
N LYS A 102 -7.26 -8.44 2.09
CA LYS A 102 -7.01 -9.88 1.93
C LYS A 102 -6.42 -10.57 3.16
N ALA A 103 -5.84 -9.81 4.09
CA ALA A 103 -5.24 -10.34 5.30
C ALA A 103 -6.24 -10.45 6.47
N ILE A 104 -7.44 -9.89 6.33
CA ILE A 104 -8.49 -9.98 7.35
C ILE A 104 -9.08 -11.39 7.32
N LYS A 105 -8.89 -12.15 8.41
CA LYS A 105 -9.41 -13.50 8.60
C LYS A 105 -10.62 -13.51 9.53
N PRO A 106 -11.48 -14.54 9.46
CA PRO A 106 -12.61 -14.68 10.39
C PRO A 106 -12.21 -14.65 11.87
N GLU A 107 -11.00 -15.15 12.20
CA GLU A 107 -10.43 -15.09 13.55
C GLU A 107 -10.27 -13.65 14.05
N HIS A 108 -9.87 -12.72 13.18
CA HIS A 108 -9.75 -11.31 13.53
C HIS A 108 -11.14 -10.69 13.77
N ILE A 109 -12.13 -11.06 12.95
CA ILE A 109 -13.51 -10.57 13.09
C ILE A 109 -14.14 -11.05 14.41
N ARG A 110 -13.84 -12.26 14.87
CA ARG A 110 -14.38 -12.77 16.16
C ARG A 110 -13.75 -12.11 17.38
N ARG A 111 -12.56 -11.54 17.23
CA ARG A 111 -11.78 -10.96 18.34
C ARG A 111 -12.20 -9.53 18.68
N TYR A 112 -12.69 -8.79 17.69
CA TYR A 112 -13.01 -7.36 17.78
C TYR A 112 -14.50 -7.15 17.57
#